data_AF-A0A497JLD5-F1
#
_entry.id   AF-A0A497JLD5-F1
#
_cell.length_a   1.000
_cell.length_b   1.000
_cell.length_c   1.000
_cell.angle_alpha   90.00
_cell.angle_beta   90.00
_cell.angle_gamma   90.00
#
_symmetry.space_group_name_H-M   'P 1'
#
loop_
_entity.id
_entity.type
_entity.pdbx_description
1 polymer ?
#
loop_
_entity_poly.entity_id
_entity_poly.type
_entity_poly.pdbx_seq_one_letter_code
_entity_poly.pdbx_strand_id
1 'polypeptide(L)'
;MDGFCCYDGLRLKVRLMCLGVRGGASVTDLGRVGGAGPAGGRYLLLPGTVTPSTNVPFQGKFVSFSPYSMERLREGELIGEYLLYEKGKPFLRVGVVEKPKFFDEKTSDGIPFWKLVALHGTEVIGVTVNKLCAYWSEGIECGFCAIQQNIKTHLGKSLALKSPENIVEVVLAAIKHGVCKHVTLTAGAIRAEDRGLSQFLPFIRRIREKVSVPIHVQVEPPKNLSDLKKLYYAGADTIGMHIESLDENVRRKVCPGKAEVSKEKYYEAWKEALKIFGENQV
;
A
#
# COMPACT_ATOMS: atom_id res chain seq x y z
N MET A 1 18.36 29.93 -9.24
CA MET A 1 18.07 29.78 -10.69
C MET A 1 18.40 28.35 -10.99
N ASP A 2 17.43 27.47 -10.79
CA ASP A 2 17.72 26.05 -10.68
C ASP A 2 17.38 25.43 -12.03
N GLY A 3 18.40 25.34 -12.89
CA GLY A 3 18.33 24.86 -14.26
C GLY A 3 18.05 23.35 -14.38
N PHE A 4 16.97 22.88 -13.77
CA PHE A 4 16.44 21.56 -14.02
C PHE A 4 15.53 21.60 -15.25
N CYS A 5 15.86 20.79 -16.26
CA CYS A 5 15.12 20.64 -17.51
C CYS A 5 13.63 20.38 -17.23
N CYS A 6 12.73 20.98 -18.04
CA CYS A 6 11.31 20.60 -18.05
C CYS A 6 11.21 19.11 -18.35
N TYR A 7 10.90 18.30 -17.34
CA TYR A 7 10.79 16.85 -17.49
C TYR A 7 9.32 16.43 -17.47
N ASP A 8 9.01 15.37 -18.23
CA ASP A 8 7.70 14.74 -18.15
C ASP A 8 7.62 13.92 -16.86
N GLY A 9 6.96 14.49 -15.85
CA GLY A 9 6.83 13.88 -14.53
C GLY A 9 6.06 12.56 -14.53
N LEU A 10 5.08 12.39 -15.43
CA LEU A 10 4.34 11.14 -15.54
C LEU A 10 5.22 10.05 -16.14
N ARG A 11 5.93 10.35 -17.22
CA ARG A 11 6.85 9.40 -17.85
C ARG A 11 8.01 9.04 -16.93
N LEU A 12 8.55 10.00 -16.17
CA LEU A 12 9.55 9.72 -15.15
C LEU A 12 9.00 8.78 -14.08
N LYS A 13 7.80 9.05 -13.55
CA LYS A 13 7.13 8.21 -12.56
C LYS A 13 7.03 6.75 -13.02
N VAL A 14 6.54 6.52 -14.23
CA VAL A 14 6.43 5.17 -14.82
C VAL A 14 7.81 4.52 -14.94
N ARG A 15 8.81 5.23 -15.47
CA ARG A 15 10.18 4.69 -15.60
C ARG A 15 10.78 4.31 -14.26
N LEU A 16 10.59 5.13 -13.22
CA LEU A 16 11.09 4.82 -11.87
C LEU A 16 10.39 3.61 -11.26
N MET A 17 9.05 3.48 -11.43
CA MET A 17 8.32 2.31 -10.94
C MET A 17 8.74 1.01 -11.63
N CYS A 18 9.02 1.06 -12.94
CA CYS A 18 9.38 -0.12 -13.73
C CYS A 18 10.86 -0.50 -13.64
N LEU A 19 11.76 0.49 -13.60
CA LEU A 19 13.21 0.25 -13.65
C LEU A 19 13.87 0.30 -12.27
N GLY A 20 13.20 0.90 -11.28
CA GLY A 20 13.73 1.10 -9.94
C GLY A 20 14.85 2.13 -9.88
N VAL A 21 15.44 2.31 -8.70
CA VAL A 21 16.60 3.19 -8.48
C VAL A 21 17.65 2.46 -7.66
N ARG A 22 18.91 2.53 -8.10
CA ARG A 22 20.04 2.00 -7.32
C ARG A 22 20.35 2.92 -6.15
N GLY A 23 20.53 2.34 -4.96
CA GLY A 23 21.15 3.03 -3.84
C GLY A 23 22.62 3.35 -4.14
N GLY A 24 23.03 4.60 -3.93
CA GLY A 24 24.44 4.99 -3.92
C GLY A 24 25.10 4.69 -2.57
N ALA A 25 26.39 5.01 -2.42
CA ALA A 25 27.15 4.76 -1.19
C ALA A 25 26.54 5.43 0.06
N SER A 26 25.84 6.56 -0.10
CA SER A 26 25.16 7.29 0.98
C SER A 26 23.72 6.82 1.26
N VAL A 27 23.22 5.82 0.52
CA VAL A 27 21.85 5.29 0.66
C VAL A 27 21.89 3.85 1.15
N THR A 28 22.03 3.71 2.47
CA THR A 28 22.11 2.40 3.15
C THR A 28 20.73 1.79 3.41
N ASP A 29 19.70 2.62 3.60
CA ASP A 29 18.32 2.15 3.67
C ASP A 29 17.76 1.96 2.25
N LEU A 30 17.78 0.70 1.80
CA LEU A 30 17.19 0.25 0.53
C LEU A 30 15.71 -0.09 0.67
N GLY A 31 15.07 0.35 1.75
CA GLY A 31 13.68 0.10 2.05
C GLY A 31 13.42 -1.30 2.56
N ARG A 32 12.14 -1.66 2.58
CA ARG A 32 11.65 -2.91 3.18
C ARG A 32 12.18 -4.17 2.49
N VAL A 33 12.53 -5.17 3.30
CA VAL A 33 12.82 -6.53 2.84
C VAL A 33 11.53 -7.36 2.92
N GLY A 34 10.91 -7.64 1.77
CA GLY A 34 9.65 -8.38 1.65
C GLY A 34 8.37 -7.54 1.76
N GLY A 35 7.22 -8.22 1.76
CA GLY A 35 5.87 -7.65 1.91
C GLY A 35 5.19 -7.26 0.59
N ALA A 36 3.94 -6.79 0.64
CA ALA A 36 3.16 -6.40 -0.55
C ALA A 36 3.59 -5.04 -1.14
N GLY A 37 3.80 -4.96 -2.46
CA GLY A 37 4.34 -3.79 -3.17
C GLY A 37 5.73 -4.03 -3.78
N PRO A 38 6.36 -3.03 -4.44
CA PRO A 38 7.69 -3.18 -5.03
C PRO A 38 8.74 -3.66 -4.01
N ALA A 39 9.71 -4.44 -4.50
CA ALA A 39 10.84 -4.91 -3.69
C ALA A 39 11.70 -3.70 -3.26
N GLY A 40 11.95 -3.57 -1.96
CA GLY A 40 12.62 -2.39 -1.42
C GLY A 40 11.86 -1.08 -1.66
N GLY A 41 10.52 -1.15 -1.82
CA GLY A 41 9.70 0.01 -2.16
C GLY A 41 9.92 1.18 -1.19
N ARG A 42 10.36 2.34 -1.72
CA ARG A 42 10.44 3.63 -1.02
C ARG A 42 9.65 4.69 -1.78
N TYR A 43 9.05 5.63 -1.07
CA TYR A 43 8.28 6.71 -1.70
C TYR A 43 9.17 7.90 -2.05
N LEU A 44 9.26 8.22 -3.33
CA LEU A 44 9.94 9.42 -3.83
C LEU A 44 8.92 10.53 -4.04
N LEU A 45 9.26 11.74 -3.59
CA LEU A 45 8.53 12.97 -3.83
C LEU A 45 9.14 13.69 -5.04
N LEU A 46 8.41 13.68 -6.16
CA LEU A 46 8.86 14.29 -7.43
C LEU A 46 8.32 15.72 -7.55
N PRO A 47 9.17 16.77 -7.62
CA PRO A 47 8.70 18.15 -7.72
C PRO A 47 7.89 18.43 -8.99
N GLY A 48 6.74 19.09 -8.90
CA GLY A 48 5.95 19.46 -10.09
C GLY A 48 5.06 18.33 -10.64
N THR A 49 4.83 17.25 -9.88
CA THR A 49 3.80 16.25 -10.19
C THR A 49 2.56 16.45 -9.31
N VAL A 50 1.37 16.16 -9.85
CA VAL A 50 0.08 16.28 -9.13
C VAL A 50 -0.02 15.29 -7.97
N THR A 51 0.61 14.11 -8.11
CA THR A 51 0.77 13.12 -7.03
C THR A 51 2.23 13.07 -6.63
N PRO A 52 2.64 13.70 -5.52
CA PRO A 52 4.06 13.86 -5.23
C PRO A 52 4.73 12.51 -4.99
N SER A 53 4.04 11.54 -4.35
CA SER A 53 4.65 10.27 -3.97
C SER A 53 4.60 9.17 -5.04
N THR A 54 5.75 8.52 -5.26
CA THR A 54 5.91 7.37 -6.16
C THR A 54 6.60 6.25 -5.42
N ASN A 55 5.96 5.07 -5.35
CA ASN A 55 6.59 3.88 -4.77
C ASN A 55 7.59 3.28 -5.75
N VAL A 56 8.87 3.45 -5.49
CA VAL A 56 9.97 3.06 -6.36
C VAL A 56 10.68 1.84 -5.79
N PRO A 57 10.92 0.79 -6.59
CA PRO A 57 11.75 -0.34 -6.17
C PRO A 57 13.23 0.07 -6.02
N PHE A 58 13.83 -0.27 -4.88
CA PHE A 58 15.27 -0.13 -4.64
C PHE A 58 15.98 -1.49 -4.59
N GLN A 59 15.22 -2.57 -4.60
CA GLN A 59 15.73 -3.93 -4.52
C GLN A 59 15.17 -4.79 -5.66
N GLY A 60 15.83 -5.91 -5.91
CA GLY A 60 15.50 -6.84 -6.98
C GLY A 60 16.57 -6.88 -8.07
N LYS A 61 16.71 -8.02 -8.74
CA LYS A 61 17.74 -8.24 -9.76
C LYS A 61 17.68 -7.24 -10.91
N PHE A 62 16.49 -6.74 -11.26
CA PHE A 62 16.33 -5.77 -12.35
C PHE A 62 16.85 -4.36 -11.99
N VAL A 63 16.87 -4.00 -10.69
CA VAL A 63 17.27 -2.66 -10.24
C VAL A 63 18.77 -2.41 -10.46
N SER A 64 19.62 -3.45 -10.43
CA SER A 64 21.05 -3.29 -10.74
C SER A 64 21.31 -2.75 -12.15
N PHE A 65 20.39 -3.01 -13.09
CA PHE A 65 20.43 -2.52 -14.46
C PHE A 65 19.72 -1.17 -14.66
N SER A 66 19.12 -0.60 -13.60
CA SER A 66 18.40 0.67 -13.71
C SER A 66 19.29 1.78 -14.27
N PRO A 67 18.83 2.65 -15.18
CA PRO A 67 19.60 3.84 -15.54
C PRO A 67 19.68 4.86 -14.39
N TYR A 68 18.89 4.67 -13.33
CA TYR A 68 18.78 5.62 -12.22
C TYR A 68 19.58 5.19 -11.01
N SER A 69 20.22 6.17 -10.39
CA SER A 69 20.87 6.04 -9.07
C SER A 69 20.59 7.28 -8.25
N MET A 70 20.81 7.21 -6.94
CA MET A 70 20.64 8.38 -6.09
C MET A 70 21.70 8.50 -5.00
N GLU A 71 21.84 9.74 -4.55
CA GLU A 71 22.71 10.13 -3.45
C GLU A 71 21.90 10.94 -2.45
N ARG A 72 22.06 10.62 -1.16
CA ARG A 72 21.46 11.39 -0.07
C ARG A 72 22.24 12.71 0.07
N LEU A 73 21.54 13.82 -0.07
CA LEU A 73 22.10 15.16 0.16
C LEU A 73 21.93 15.56 1.64
N ARG A 74 20.74 15.34 2.18
CA ARG A 74 20.40 15.71 3.55
C ARG A 74 19.39 14.73 4.15
N GLU A 75 19.62 14.35 5.40
CA GLU A 75 18.63 13.60 6.18
C GLU A 75 17.50 14.51 6.66
N GLY A 76 16.28 13.99 6.66
CA GLY A 76 15.11 14.68 7.19
C GLY A 76 14.32 13.77 8.11
N GLU A 77 13.44 14.34 8.93
CA GLU A 77 12.67 13.57 9.91
C GLU A 77 11.65 12.64 9.25
N LEU A 78 10.95 13.13 8.23
CA LEU A 78 10.02 12.35 7.41
C LEU A 78 10.41 12.34 5.94
N ILE A 79 10.98 13.45 5.44
CA ILE A 79 11.36 13.63 4.04
C ILE A 79 12.83 14.03 3.99
N GLY A 80 13.69 13.12 3.52
CA GLY A 80 15.09 13.42 3.21
C GLY A 80 15.22 14.05 1.83
N GLU A 81 16.30 14.81 1.61
CA GLU A 81 16.64 15.42 0.32
C GLU A 81 17.69 14.57 -0.41
N TYR A 82 17.41 14.26 -1.67
CA TYR A 82 18.24 13.38 -2.49
C TYR A 82 18.47 13.97 -3.88
N LEU A 83 19.62 13.64 -4.46
CA LEU A 83 19.90 13.89 -5.87
C LEU A 83 19.70 12.60 -6.67
N LEU A 84 18.74 12.62 -7.58
CA LEU A 84 18.52 11.57 -8.57
C LEU A 84 19.46 11.80 -9.75
N TYR A 85 20.10 10.73 -10.19
CA TYR A 85 20.95 10.67 -11.38
C TYR A 85 20.27 9.83 -12.45
N GLU A 86 20.39 10.23 -13.72
CA GLU A 86 20.05 9.41 -14.88
C GLU A 86 21.31 9.16 -15.70
N LYS A 87 21.64 7.88 -15.94
CA LYS A 87 22.84 7.45 -16.68
C LYS A 87 24.13 8.11 -16.15
N GLY A 88 24.24 8.24 -14.82
CA GLY A 88 25.38 8.83 -14.14
C GLY A 88 25.45 10.35 -14.12
N LYS A 89 24.48 11.06 -14.72
CA LYS A 89 24.44 12.53 -14.71
C LYS A 89 23.43 13.03 -13.67
N PRO A 90 23.75 14.08 -12.89
CA PRO A 90 22.79 14.75 -12.02
C PRO A 90 21.54 15.12 -12.82
N PHE A 91 20.37 14.72 -12.32
CA PHE A 91 19.12 14.89 -13.06
C PHE A 91 18.08 15.71 -12.30
N LEU A 92 17.78 15.36 -11.04
CA LEU A 92 16.67 16.00 -10.32
C LEU A 92 16.85 15.89 -8.82
N ARG A 93 16.57 16.97 -8.07
CA ARG A 93 16.40 16.87 -6.61
C ARG A 93 15.03 16.29 -6.28
N VAL A 94 15.00 15.27 -5.43
CA VAL A 94 13.78 14.58 -5.02
C VAL A 94 13.72 14.45 -3.51
N GLY A 95 12.50 14.47 -2.97
CA GLY A 95 12.28 14.04 -1.59
C GLY A 95 12.23 12.51 -1.53
N VAL A 96 12.66 11.92 -0.43
CA VAL A 96 12.41 10.49 -0.15
C VAL A 96 11.80 10.36 1.22
N VAL A 97 10.71 9.61 1.32
CA VAL A 97 10.07 9.33 2.60
C VAL A 97 10.97 8.40 3.42
N GLU A 98 11.38 8.89 4.57
CA GLU A 98 12.18 8.18 5.57
C GLU A 98 11.28 7.32 6.47
N LYS A 99 11.89 6.39 7.21
CA LYS A 99 11.17 5.61 8.21
C LYS A 99 10.62 6.55 9.30
N PRO A 100 9.29 6.62 9.50
CA PRO A 100 8.71 7.51 10.50
C PRO A 100 9.09 7.09 11.92
N LYS A 101 9.36 8.05 12.82
CA LYS A 101 9.74 7.76 14.22
C LYS A 101 8.70 6.96 14.99
N PHE A 102 7.41 7.21 14.75
CA PHE A 102 6.34 6.50 15.46
C PHE A 102 6.38 4.97 15.21
N PHE A 103 7.02 4.50 14.14
CA PHE A 103 7.16 3.06 13.91
C PHE A 103 7.88 2.33 15.05
N ASP A 104 8.77 3.00 15.77
CA ASP A 104 9.53 2.44 16.89
C ASP A 104 8.77 2.47 18.23
N GLU A 105 7.61 3.14 18.28
CA GLU A 105 6.67 3.05 19.39
C GLU A 105 5.94 1.69 19.42
N LYS A 106 5.26 1.42 20.54
CA LYS A 106 4.59 0.15 20.81
C LYS A 106 3.18 0.38 21.31
N THR A 107 2.30 -0.58 21.05
CA THR A 107 0.99 -0.69 21.67
C THR A 107 1.11 -0.95 23.18
N SER A 108 0.00 -0.78 23.89
CA SER A 108 -0.14 -1.08 25.32
C SER A 108 0.21 -2.53 25.69
N ASP A 109 -0.01 -3.49 24.78
CA ASP A 109 0.37 -4.90 24.90
C ASP A 109 1.80 -5.21 24.38
N GLY A 110 2.58 -4.18 24.06
CA GLY A 110 4.02 -4.27 23.78
C GLY A 110 4.39 -4.59 22.33
N ILE A 111 3.45 -4.50 21.38
CA ILE A 111 3.67 -4.79 19.96
C ILE A 111 4.20 -3.54 19.24
N PRO A 112 5.37 -3.59 18.59
CA PRO A 112 5.88 -2.46 17.82
C PRO A 112 4.97 -2.07 16.65
N PHE A 113 4.76 -0.77 16.45
CA PHE A 113 3.84 -0.25 15.42
C PHE A 113 4.26 -0.65 14.00
N TRP A 114 5.56 -0.76 13.72
CA TRP A 114 6.06 -1.23 12.42
C TRP A 114 5.59 -2.65 12.05
N LYS A 115 5.19 -3.49 13.03
CA LYS A 115 4.62 -4.82 12.77
C LYS A 115 3.16 -4.77 12.34
N LEU A 116 2.47 -3.67 12.67
CA LEU A 116 1.03 -3.52 12.56
C LEU A 116 0.61 -2.73 11.31
N VAL A 117 1.40 -1.78 10.82
CA VAL A 117 1.00 -0.91 9.71
C VAL A 117 2.13 -0.65 8.72
N ALA A 118 1.78 -0.11 7.56
CA ALA A 118 2.71 0.49 6.61
C ALA A 118 2.34 1.97 6.38
N LEU A 119 3.32 2.81 6.05
CA LEU A 119 3.08 4.16 5.57
C LEU A 119 3.12 4.14 4.04
N HIS A 120 2.03 4.55 3.41
CA HIS A 120 1.93 4.76 1.96
C HIS A 120 2.04 6.26 1.66
N GLY A 121 3.04 6.64 0.86
CA GLY A 121 3.37 8.04 0.64
C GLY A 121 3.81 8.69 1.95
N THR A 122 3.21 9.83 2.29
CA THR A 122 3.53 10.62 3.49
C THR A 122 2.43 10.60 4.54
N GLU A 123 1.22 10.14 4.19
CA GLU A 123 0.02 10.44 4.99
C GLU A 123 -1.05 9.33 5.00
N VAL A 124 -0.77 8.15 4.44
CA VAL A 124 -1.74 7.05 4.39
C VAL A 124 -1.25 5.86 5.21
N ILE A 125 -2.01 5.49 6.24
CA ILE A 125 -1.72 4.32 7.07
C ILE A 125 -2.41 3.09 6.47
N GLY A 126 -1.61 2.19 5.91
CA GLY A 126 -2.05 0.93 5.33
C GLY A 126 -2.07 -0.19 6.37
N VAL A 127 -3.20 -0.88 6.47
CA VAL A 127 -3.43 -1.96 7.42
C VAL A 127 -3.96 -3.19 6.70
N THR A 128 -3.14 -4.24 6.64
CA THR A 128 -3.66 -5.58 6.32
C THR A 128 -4.25 -6.22 7.58
N VAL A 129 -5.57 -6.19 7.77
CA VAL A 129 -6.21 -6.63 9.03
C VAL A 129 -6.07 -8.14 9.27
N ASN A 130 -6.09 -8.90 8.18
CA ASN A 130 -5.85 -10.33 8.14
C ASN A 130 -4.97 -10.65 6.94
N LYS A 131 -3.84 -11.29 7.16
CA LYS A 131 -2.89 -11.66 6.10
C LYS A 131 -3.11 -13.08 5.57
N LEU A 132 -3.90 -13.89 6.26
CA LEU A 132 -4.21 -15.23 5.81
C LEU A 132 -5.09 -15.16 4.56
N CYS A 133 -4.68 -15.85 3.50
CA CYS A 133 -5.34 -15.79 2.20
C CYS A 133 -5.61 -17.21 1.70
N ALA A 134 -6.87 -17.51 1.40
CA ALA A 134 -7.31 -18.83 0.93
C ALA A 134 -6.60 -19.24 -0.37
N TYR A 135 -6.38 -18.29 -1.29
CA TYR A 135 -5.70 -18.58 -2.55
C TYR A 135 -4.27 -19.06 -2.37
N TRP A 136 -3.57 -18.55 -1.35
CA TRP A 136 -2.23 -19.04 -1.00
C TRP A 136 -2.24 -20.42 -0.33
N SER A 137 -3.29 -20.79 0.40
CA SER A 137 -3.40 -22.15 0.95
C SER A 137 -3.78 -23.18 -0.12
N GLU A 138 -4.41 -22.73 -1.20
CA GLU A 138 -4.89 -23.56 -2.30
C GLU A 138 -3.90 -23.64 -3.49
N GLY A 139 -2.78 -22.89 -3.46
CA GLY A 139 -1.79 -22.88 -4.53
C GLY A 139 -2.24 -22.12 -5.79
N ILE A 140 -3.20 -21.21 -5.66
CA ILE A 140 -3.74 -20.36 -6.73
C ILE A 140 -3.57 -18.87 -6.39
N GLU A 141 -2.54 -18.53 -5.62
CA GLU A 141 -2.22 -17.16 -5.25
C GLU A 141 -1.91 -16.27 -6.46
N CYS A 142 -2.06 -14.96 -6.26
CA CYS A 142 -1.62 -14.00 -7.25
C CYS A 142 -0.07 -13.99 -7.31
N GLY A 143 0.50 -14.17 -8.50
CA GLY A 143 1.96 -14.29 -8.70
C GLY A 143 2.77 -13.05 -8.32
N PHE A 144 2.12 -11.89 -8.20
CA PHE A 144 2.74 -10.64 -7.73
C PHE A 144 2.57 -10.41 -6.22
N CYS A 145 1.67 -11.15 -5.56
CA CYS A 145 1.30 -10.88 -4.18
C CYS A 145 2.33 -11.49 -3.24
N ALA A 146 2.67 -10.75 -2.17
CA ALA A 146 3.61 -11.19 -1.14
C ALA A 146 3.00 -11.11 0.29
N ILE A 147 1.67 -11.11 0.39
CA ILE A 147 0.93 -10.90 1.65
C ILE A 147 1.35 -11.87 2.77
N GLN A 148 1.58 -13.15 2.43
CA GLN A 148 2.00 -14.18 3.40
C GLN A 148 3.51 -14.48 3.41
N GLN A 149 4.31 -13.90 2.51
CA GLN A 149 5.77 -14.10 2.54
C GLN A 149 6.34 -13.63 3.89
N ASN A 150 5.93 -12.45 4.36
CA ASN A 150 6.43 -11.91 5.64
C ASN A 150 6.04 -12.74 6.87
N ILE A 151 5.07 -13.64 6.76
CA ILE A 151 4.70 -14.56 7.84
C ILE A 151 5.54 -15.84 7.74
N LYS A 152 5.66 -16.40 6.52
CA LYS A 152 6.35 -17.68 6.28
C LYS A 152 7.89 -17.55 6.29
N THR A 153 8.44 -16.54 5.65
CA THR A 153 9.90 -16.38 5.42
C THR A 153 10.56 -15.35 6.35
N HIS A 154 9.77 -14.52 7.02
CA HIS A 154 10.26 -13.47 7.91
C HIS A 154 9.54 -13.50 9.26
N LEU A 155 9.49 -14.68 9.88
CA LEU A 155 8.84 -14.97 11.17
C LEU A 155 9.01 -13.80 12.16
N GLY A 156 7.89 -13.25 12.62
CA GLY A 156 7.85 -12.17 13.61
C GLY A 156 7.94 -10.74 13.07
N LYS A 157 8.11 -10.52 11.75
CA LYS A 157 8.09 -9.16 11.15
C LYS A 157 6.68 -8.55 11.04
N SER A 158 5.63 -9.34 11.15
CA SER A 158 4.25 -8.85 11.19
C SER A 158 3.30 -9.94 11.67
N LEU A 159 2.18 -9.53 12.25
CA LEU A 159 1.13 -10.44 12.73
C LEU A 159 0.24 -10.91 11.57
N ALA A 160 -0.19 -12.17 11.65
CA ALA A 160 -1.13 -12.74 10.69
C ALA A 160 -2.53 -12.13 10.84
N LEU A 161 -2.99 -12.02 12.09
CA LEU A 161 -4.25 -11.38 12.47
C LEU A 161 -3.93 -10.18 13.37
N LYS A 162 -4.61 -9.07 13.15
CA LYS A 162 -4.44 -7.85 13.95
C LYS A 162 -5.64 -7.66 14.88
N SER A 163 -5.45 -6.94 15.98
CA SER A 163 -6.55 -6.51 16.87
C SER A 163 -7.02 -5.11 16.46
N PRO A 164 -8.34 -4.83 16.44
CA PRO A 164 -8.86 -3.48 16.26
C PRO A 164 -8.28 -2.46 17.24
N GLU A 165 -8.09 -2.83 18.51
CA GLU A 165 -7.53 -1.98 19.56
C GLU A 165 -6.10 -1.56 19.23
N ASN A 166 -5.25 -2.53 18.88
CA ASN A 166 -3.87 -2.29 18.47
C ASN A 166 -3.78 -1.38 17.24
N ILE A 167 -4.72 -1.51 16.29
CA ILE A 167 -4.77 -0.61 15.13
C ILE A 167 -5.14 0.81 15.52
N VAL A 168 -6.10 0.99 16.43
CA VAL A 168 -6.47 2.34 16.91
C VAL A 168 -5.31 3.02 17.61
N GLU A 169 -4.57 2.32 18.45
CA GLU A 169 -3.38 2.88 19.12
C GLU A 169 -2.36 3.41 18.11
N VAL A 170 -2.03 2.60 17.09
CA VAL A 170 -1.08 2.99 16.04
C VAL A 170 -1.60 4.18 15.22
N VAL A 171 -2.89 4.20 14.87
CA VAL A 171 -3.49 5.29 14.09
C VAL A 171 -3.48 6.61 14.88
N LEU A 172 -3.81 6.57 16.17
CA LEU A 172 -3.75 7.76 17.03
C LEU A 172 -2.32 8.31 17.14
N ALA A 173 -1.32 7.43 17.29
CA ALA A 173 0.08 7.82 17.28
C ALA A 173 0.48 8.43 15.92
N ALA A 174 0.11 7.79 14.81
CA ALA A 174 0.41 8.30 13.48
C ALA A 174 -0.19 9.70 13.22
N ILE A 175 -1.39 9.97 13.75
CA ILE A 175 -2.03 11.30 13.69
C ILE A 175 -1.26 12.31 14.53
N LYS A 176 -0.87 11.94 15.76
CA LYS A 176 -0.05 12.80 16.63
C LYS A 176 1.28 13.20 15.97
N HIS A 177 1.87 12.30 15.19
CA HIS A 177 3.09 12.54 14.40
C HIS A 177 2.83 13.22 13.05
N GLY A 178 1.58 13.53 12.71
CA GLY A 178 1.23 14.24 11.47
C GLY A 178 1.37 13.41 10.19
N VAL A 179 1.43 12.08 10.29
CA VAL A 179 1.67 11.15 9.16
C VAL A 179 0.47 10.28 8.80
N CYS A 180 -0.73 10.68 9.25
CA CYS A 180 -1.97 10.00 8.96
C CYS A 180 -3.08 11.01 8.68
N LYS A 181 -3.46 11.11 7.40
CA LYS A 181 -4.69 11.76 6.95
C LYS A 181 -5.74 10.78 6.48
N HIS A 182 -5.35 9.55 6.14
CA HIS A 182 -6.26 8.49 5.70
C HIS A 182 -5.80 7.12 6.20
N VAL A 183 -6.75 6.22 6.44
CA VAL A 183 -6.47 4.81 6.75
C VAL A 183 -6.97 3.94 5.61
N THR A 184 -6.16 2.99 5.16
CA THR A 184 -6.55 1.97 4.19
C THR A 184 -6.55 0.60 4.84
N LEU A 185 -7.68 -0.08 4.83
CA LEU A 185 -7.85 -1.44 5.32
C LEU A 185 -7.88 -2.42 4.13
N THR A 186 -7.11 -3.50 4.24
CA THR A 186 -7.09 -4.60 3.25
C THR A 186 -6.96 -5.94 3.97
N ALA A 187 -7.24 -7.04 3.29
CA ALA A 187 -7.13 -8.38 3.86
C ALA A 187 -6.76 -9.42 2.78
N GLY A 188 -6.30 -10.59 3.23
CA GLY A 188 -6.28 -11.78 2.40
C GLY A 188 -7.70 -12.26 2.08
N ALA A 189 -7.83 -12.91 0.93
CA ALA A 189 -9.10 -13.46 0.47
C ALA A 189 -9.58 -14.61 1.38
N ILE A 190 -10.90 -14.68 1.62
CA ILE A 190 -11.53 -15.76 2.39
C ILE A 190 -12.60 -16.43 1.54
N ARG A 191 -12.71 -17.76 1.65
CA ARG A 191 -13.81 -18.57 1.11
C ARG A 191 -15.06 -18.40 1.96
N ALA A 192 -15.75 -17.28 1.79
CA ALA A 192 -17.03 -16.98 2.42
C ALA A 192 -17.99 -16.33 1.40
N GLU A 193 -19.28 -16.28 1.70
CA GLU A 193 -20.27 -15.65 0.81
C GLU A 193 -20.01 -14.16 0.62
N ASP A 194 -19.64 -13.46 1.70
CA ASP A 194 -19.28 -12.06 1.71
C ASP A 194 -17.81 -11.82 1.30
N ARG A 195 -17.09 -12.87 0.87
CA ARG A 195 -15.67 -12.86 0.52
C ARG A 195 -14.76 -12.26 1.60
N GLY A 196 -15.15 -12.37 2.87
CA GLY A 196 -14.39 -11.81 3.98
C GLY A 196 -14.57 -10.30 4.11
N LEU A 197 -15.72 -9.74 3.76
CA LEU A 197 -16.04 -8.35 4.04
C LEU A 197 -16.26 -8.11 5.54
N SER A 198 -16.88 -9.05 6.25
CA SER A 198 -17.28 -8.86 7.66
C SER A 198 -16.11 -8.70 8.62
N GLN A 199 -14.93 -9.21 8.28
CA GLN A 199 -13.70 -9.04 9.08
C GLN A 199 -13.25 -7.58 9.19
N PHE A 200 -13.69 -6.67 8.31
CA PHE A 200 -13.36 -5.25 8.40
C PHE A 200 -14.23 -4.50 9.41
N LEU A 201 -15.45 -4.97 9.69
CA LEU A 201 -16.44 -4.22 10.48
C LEU A 201 -15.95 -3.85 11.88
N PRO A 202 -15.31 -4.74 12.66
CA PRO A 202 -14.78 -4.39 13.97
C PRO A 202 -13.70 -3.30 13.90
N PHE A 203 -12.82 -3.35 12.89
CA PHE A 203 -11.76 -2.35 12.71
C PHE A 203 -12.32 -0.98 12.35
N ILE A 204 -13.24 -0.91 11.39
CA ILE A 204 -13.84 0.35 10.95
C ILE A 204 -14.55 1.02 12.13
N ARG A 205 -15.42 0.28 12.84
CA ARG A 205 -16.15 0.81 14.00
C ARG A 205 -15.20 1.31 15.09
N ARG A 206 -14.21 0.49 15.45
CA ARG A 206 -13.26 0.82 16.52
C ARG A 206 -12.41 2.04 16.18
N ILE A 207 -11.98 2.19 14.93
CA ILE A 207 -11.28 3.40 14.45
C ILE A 207 -12.22 4.61 14.50
N ARG A 208 -13.45 4.48 14.00
CA ARG A 208 -14.43 5.57 13.97
C ARG A 208 -14.81 6.10 15.34
N GLU A 209 -14.83 5.25 16.37
CA GLU A 209 -15.06 5.67 17.76
C GLU A 209 -14.02 6.66 18.30
N LYS A 210 -12.80 6.67 17.73
CA LYS A 210 -11.67 7.47 18.26
C LYS A 210 -11.09 8.46 17.25
N VAL A 211 -11.40 8.29 15.97
CA VAL A 211 -10.67 8.94 14.88
C VAL A 211 -11.62 9.34 13.74
N SER A 212 -11.44 10.56 13.23
CA SER A 212 -12.24 11.16 12.14
C SER A 212 -11.58 11.10 10.75
N VAL A 213 -10.35 10.59 10.62
CA VAL A 213 -9.66 10.47 9.31
C VAL A 213 -10.42 9.54 8.36
N PRO A 214 -10.52 9.80 7.05
CA PRO A 214 -11.23 8.90 6.13
C PRO A 214 -10.66 7.48 6.10
N ILE A 215 -11.54 6.50 5.94
CA ILE A 215 -11.25 5.07 5.88
C ILE A 215 -11.59 4.55 4.49
N HIS A 216 -10.57 4.01 3.83
CA HIS A 216 -10.68 3.25 2.59
C HIS A 216 -10.65 1.76 2.89
N VAL A 217 -11.51 0.96 2.24
CA VAL A 217 -11.54 -0.50 2.40
C VAL A 217 -11.37 -1.18 1.06
N GLN A 218 -10.47 -2.17 0.99
CA GLN A 218 -10.22 -2.96 -0.20
C GLN A 218 -10.78 -4.37 -0.02
N VAL A 219 -11.72 -4.74 -0.89
CA VAL A 219 -12.40 -6.04 -0.85
C VAL A 219 -12.41 -6.70 -2.23
N GLU A 220 -12.71 -7.98 -2.26
CA GLU A 220 -13.20 -8.64 -3.48
C GLU A 220 -14.72 -8.50 -3.57
N PRO A 221 -15.30 -8.47 -4.78
CA PRO A 221 -16.75 -8.42 -4.94
C PRO A 221 -17.45 -9.54 -4.13
N PRO A 222 -18.32 -9.21 -3.15
CA PRO A 222 -19.08 -10.22 -2.42
C PRO A 222 -20.08 -10.91 -3.36
N LYS A 223 -20.54 -12.12 -3.00
CA LYS A 223 -21.61 -12.79 -3.78
C LYS A 223 -22.88 -11.95 -3.77
N ASN A 224 -23.29 -11.49 -2.58
CA ASN A 224 -24.39 -10.54 -2.41
C ASN A 224 -23.88 -9.10 -2.34
N LEU A 225 -24.19 -8.29 -3.35
CA LEU A 225 -23.69 -6.91 -3.44
C LEU A 225 -24.29 -5.97 -2.39
N SER A 226 -25.44 -6.31 -1.77
CA SER A 226 -25.98 -5.51 -0.67
C SER A 226 -25.08 -5.50 0.56
N ASP A 227 -24.17 -6.48 0.69
CA ASP A 227 -23.20 -6.54 1.78
C ASP A 227 -22.23 -5.36 1.80
N LEU A 228 -22.03 -4.69 0.66
CA LEU A 228 -21.23 -3.47 0.57
C LEU A 228 -21.76 -2.36 1.50
N LYS A 229 -23.09 -2.31 1.72
CA LYS A 229 -23.72 -1.35 2.64
C LYS A 229 -23.25 -1.54 4.09
N LYS A 230 -22.86 -2.76 4.48
CA LYS A 230 -22.36 -3.03 5.84
C LYS A 230 -21.08 -2.24 6.12
N LEU A 231 -20.20 -2.10 5.13
CA LEU A 231 -18.97 -1.29 5.25
C LEU A 231 -19.30 0.19 5.37
N TYR A 232 -20.18 0.70 4.51
CA TYR A 232 -20.61 2.09 4.52
C TYR A 232 -21.23 2.47 5.87
N TYR A 233 -22.21 1.69 6.36
CA TYR A 233 -22.84 1.93 7.66
C TYR A 233 -21.91 1.72 8.85
N ALA A 234 -20.83 0.94 8.70
CA ALA A 234 -19.80 0.85 9.73
C ALA A 234 -18.93 2.12 9.80
N GLY A 235 -18.93 2.95 8.76
CA GLY A 235 -18.18 4.21 8.68
C GLY A 235 -16.99 4.20 7.71
N ALA A 236 -16.98 3.31 6.72
CA ALA A 236 -16.03 3.42 5.59
C ALA A 236 -16.48 4.54 4.64
N ASP A 237 -15.53 5.36 4.19
CA ASP A 237 -15.79 6.51 3.31
C ASP A 237 -15.61 6.13 1.83
N THR A 238 -14.66 5.22 1.56
CA THR A 238 -14.36 4.77 0.20
C THR A 238 -14.15 3.26 0.16
N ILE A 239 -14.36 2.69 -1.01
CA ILE A 239 -14.15 1.28 -1.28
C ILE A 239 -13.30 1.09 -2.52
N GLY A 240 -12.48 0.04 -2.55
CA GLY A 240 -11.72 -0.38 -3.72
C GLY A 240 -11.91 -1.86 -4.00
N MET A 241 -12.17 -2.20 -5.25
CA MET A 241 -12.25 -3.60 -5.71
C MET A 241 -11.31 -3.80 -6.89
N HIS A 242 -10.16 -4.41 -6.64
CA HIS A 242 -9.10 -4.55 -7.65
C HIS A 242 -9.32 -5.81 -8.49
N ILE A 243 -9.58 -5.62 -9.79
CA ILE A 243 -9.67 -6.68 -10.79
C ILE A 243 -8.30 -7.18 -11.27
N GLU A 244 -7.26 -6.39 -10.98
CA GLU A 244 -5.83 -6.59 -11.28
C GLU A 244 -5.44 -6.54 -12.77
N SER A 245 -6.29 -7.01 -13.67
CA SER A 245 -6.14 -6.86 -15.12
C SER A 245 -7.50 -6.92 -15.81
N LEU A 246 -7.69 -6.21 -16.92
CA LEU A 246 -8.88 -6.35 -17.77
C LEU A 246 -8.72 -7.45 -18.84
N ASP A 247 -7.48 -7.90 -19.06
CA ASP A 247 -7.16 -9.04 -19.92
C ASP A 247 -7.37 -10.33 -19.12
N GLU A 248 -8.35 -11.13 -19.58
CA GLU A 248 -8.76 -12.36 -18.91
C GLU A 248 -7.70 -13.47 -18.96
N ASN A 249 -6.87 -13.51 -20.02
CA ASN A 249 -5.76 -14.45 -20.11
C ASN A 249 -4.70 -14.12 -19.05
N VAL A 250 -4.43 -12.83 -18.87
CA VAL A 250 -3.53 -12.35 -17.81
C VAL A 250 -4.13 -12.66 -16.45
N ARG A 251 -5.41 -12.41 -16.21
CA ARG A 251 -6.07 -12.70 -14.92
C ARG A 251 -5.95 -14.18 -14.54
N ARG A 252 -6.29 -15.08 -15.46
CA ARG A 252 -6.22 -16.54 -15.21
C ARG A 252 -4.80 -17.02 -14.94
N LYS A 253 -3.81 -16.43 -15.60
CA LYS A 253 -2.41 -16.80 -15.43
C LYS A 253 -1.79 -16.21 -14.16
N VAL A 254 -2.05 -14.93 -13.88
CA VAL A 254 -1.33 -14.15 -12.86
C VAL A 254 -2.08 -14.11 -11.53
N CYS A 255 -3.41 -14.15 -11.53
CA CYS A 255 -4.23 -14.13 -10.32
C CYS A 255 -5.37 -15.16 -10.39
N PRO A 256 -5.06 -16.46 -10.56
CA PRO A 256 -6.06 -17.51 -10.83
C PRO A 256 -7.20 -17.55 -9.80
N GLY A 257 -6.92 -17.43 -8.50
CA GLY A 257 -7.98 -17.41 -7.47
C GLY A 257 -8.94 -16.21 -7.58
N LYS A 258 -8.43 -15.01 -7.94
CA LYS A 258 -9.28 -13.83 -8.19
C LYS A 258 -10.03 -13.92 -9.52
N ALA A 259 -9.46 -14.63 -10.50
CA ALA A 259 -10.07 -14.81 -11.82
C ALA A 259 -11.35 -15.67 -11.77
N GLU A 260 -11.58 -16.41 -10.69
CA GLU A 260 -12.86 -17.10 -10.45
C GLU A 260 -14.06 -16.13 -10.38
N VAL A 261 -13.83 -14.88 -9.98
CA VAL A 261 -14.85 -13.83 -10.04
C VAL A 261 -14.83 -13.23 -11.44
N SER A 262 -15.94 -13.34 -12.16
CA SER A 262 -16.06 -12.85 -13.54
C SER A 262 -15.92 -11.33 -13.64
N LYS A 263 -15.51 -10.82 -14.80
CA LYS A 263 -15.41 -9.37 -15.04
C LYS A 263 -16.78 -8.70 -14.91
N GLU A 264 -17.83 -9.37 -15.35
CA GLU A 264 -19.22 -8.93 -15.25
C GLU A 264 -19.59 -8.69 -13.78
N LYS A 265 -19.19 -9.58 -12.87
CA LYS A 265 -19.43 -9.40 -11.44
C LYS A 265 -18.67 -8.21 -10.85
N TYR A 266 -17.45 -7.94 -11.30
CA TYR A 266 -16.73 -6.71 -10.94
C TYR A 266 -17.46 -5.47 -11.42
N TYR A 267 -17.94 -5.44 -12.67
CA TYR A 267 -18.72 -4.31 -13.19
C TYR A 267 -20.03 -4.09 -12.43
N GLU A 268 -20.75 -5.16 -12.08
CA GLU A 268 -21.94 -5.08 -11.22
C GLU A 268 -21.60 -4.52 -9.84
N ALA A 269 -20.51 -5.00 -9.24
CA ALA A 269 -20.08 -4.56 -7.91
C ALA A 269 -19.66 -3.08 -7.91
N TRP A 270 -18.93 -2.60 -8.91
CA TRP A 270 -18.60 -1.18 -9.03
C TRP A 270 -19.85 -0.32 -9.22
N LYS A 271 -20.82 -0.75 -10.03
CA LYS A 271 -22.10 -0.04 -10.18
C LYS A 271 -22.87 0.05 -8.87
N GLU A 272 -22.89 -1.03 -8.09
CA GLU A 272 -23.55 -1.01 -6.77
C GLU A 272 -22.77 -0.16 -5.76
N ALA A 273 -21.43 -0.25 -5.75
CA ALA A 273 -20.58 0.58 -4.92
C ALA A 273 -20.78 2.07 -5.23
N LEU A 274 -20.92 2.47 -6.50
CA LEU A 274 -21.19 3.86 -6.89
C LEU A 274 -22.51 4.37 -6.32
N LYS A 275 -23.55 3.53 -6.24
CA LYS A 275 -24.82 3.91 -5.60
C LYS A 275 -24.71 4.09 -4.08
N ILE A 276 -23.79 3.37 -3.44
CA ILE A 276 -23.64 3.34 -1.98
C ILE A 276 -22.67 4.44 -1.51
N PHE A 277 -21.48 4.50 -2.12
CA PHE A 277 -20.38 5.37 -1.72
C PHE A 277 -20.33 6.67 -2.53
N GLY A 278 -20.87 6.69 -3.75
CA GLY A 278 -20.87 7.86 -4.63
C GLY A 278 -19.67 7.94 -5.56
N GLU A 279 -19.70 8.93 -6.45
CA GLU A 279 -18.62 9.18 -7.42
C GLU A 279 -17.33 9.59 -6.72
N ASN A 280 -16.19 9.17 -7.29
CA ASN A 280 -14.85 9.38 -6.74
C ASN A 280 -14.59 8.70 -5.38
N GLN A 281 -15.46 7.79 -4.94
CA GLN A 281 -15.30 6.98 -3.72
C GLN A 281 -15.17 5.46 -3.98
N VAL A 282 -15.03 5.04 -5.25
CA VAL A 282 -15.03 3.64 -5.74
C VAL A 282 -13.86 3.37 -6.68
#